data_AF-A0A7S3MIG4-F1
#
_entry.id   AF-A0A7S3MIG4-F1
#
_cell.length_a   1.000
_cell.length_b   1.000
_cell.length_c   1.000
_cell.angle_alpha   90.00
_cell.angle_beta   90.00
_cell.angle_gamma   90.00
#
_symmetry.space_group_name_H-M   'P 1'
#
loop_
_entity.id
_entity.type
_entity.pdbx_description
1 polymer ?
#
loop_
_entity_poly.entity_id
_entity_poly.type
_entity_poly.pdbx_seq_one_letter_code
_entity_poly.pdbx_strand_id
1 'polypeptide(L)'
;RQLAGKLWTAIASQDHPELRVPLTVMVDVRTWRSNPSGAAEAVTEELRALQTARTGTSPGSQLRGVVKLGFSWMGEDVRPFTGLQELEKVLQQMLDGCSDDVVCMVQERVEVVACEFRLICCRDLARGEETVTWELVRMRQKPAKQGCLDSSFSL
;
A
#
# COMPACT_ATOMS: atom_id res chain seq x y z
N ARG A 1 -11.58 -4.37 10.80
CA ARG A 1 -12.27 -3.25 10.11
C ARG A 1 -11.51 -2.95 8.83
N GLN A 2 -12.20 -2.77 7.70
CA GLN A 2 -11.57 -2.57 6.39
C GLN A 2 -12.29 -1.45 5.62
N LEU A 3 -11.52 -0.57 4.98
CA LEU A 3 -12.07 0.42 4.05
C LEU A 3 -12.09 -0.17 2.63
N ALA A 4 -13.23 -0.10 1.95
CA ALA A 4 -13.40 -0.66 0.60
C ALA A 4 -12.32 -0.17 -0.40
N GLY A 5 -11.94 1.12 -0.30
CA GLY A 5 -10.89 1.69 -1.15
C GLY A 5 -9.50 1.05 -0.99
N LYS A 6 -9.26 0.36 0.13
CA LYS A 6 -7.99 -0.34 0.41
C LYS A 6 -7.97 -1.76 -0.16
N LEU A 7 -9.12 -2.43 -0.19
CA LEU A 7 -9.26 -3.71 -0.89
C LEU A 7 -9.09 -3.54 -2.40
N TRP A 8 -9.63 -2.45 -2.95
CA TRP A 8 -9.52 -2.16 -4.38
C TRP A 8 -8.08 -2.15 -4.88
N THR A 9 -7.13 -1.58 -4.13
CA THR A 9 -5.73 -1.51 -4.58
C THR A 9 -5.08 -2.89 -4.66
N ALA A 10 -5.35 -3.77 -3.68
CA ALA A 10 -4.85 -5.14 -3.72
C ALA A 10 -5.43 -5.91 -4.90
N ILE A 11 -6.75 -5.83 -5.09
CA ILE A 11 -7.47 -6.48 -6.20
C ILE A 11 -6.96 -5.97 -7.55
N ALA A 12 -6.94 -4.65 -7.75
CA ALA A 12 -6.47 -4.04 -9.00
C ALA A 12 -5.01 -4.37 -9.30
N SER A 13 -4.17 -4.57 -8.28
CA SER A 13 -2.77 -4.96 -8.50
C SER A 13 -2.60 -6.37 -9.06
N GLN A 14 -3.57 -7.25 -8.81
CA GLN A 14 -3.58 -8.62 -9.29
C GLN A 14 -4.35 -8.74 -10.61
N ASP A 15 -5.54 -8.14 -10.68
CA ASP A 15 -6.48 -8.34 -11.78
C ASP A 15 -6.29 -7.37 -12.96
N HIS A 16 -5.59 -6.25 -12.73
CA HIS A 16 -5.43 -5.15 -13.70
C HIS A 16 -3.97 -4.66 -13.82
N PRO A 17 -3.03 -5.52 -14.26
CA PRO A 17 -1.60 -5.17 -14.35
C PRO A 17 -1.31 -3.98 -15.28
N GLU A 18 -2.17 -3.74 -16.28
CA GLU A 18 -2.10 -2.61 -17.21
C GLU A 18 -2.21 -1.25 -16.51
N LEU A 19 -2.91 -1.18 -15.37
CA LEU A 19 -3.06 0.04 -14.59
C LEU A 19 -1.80 0.43 -13.84
N ARG A 20 -0.82 -0.50 -13.73
CA ARG A 20 0.45 -0.28 -13.02
C ARG A 20 0.25 0.27 -11.61
N VAL A 21 -0.82 -0.15 -10.95
CA VAL A 21 -1.02 0.19 -9.54
C VAL A 21 0.13 -0.41 -8.73
N PRO A 22 0.56 0.25 -7.64
CA PRO A 22 1.66 -0.27 -6.84
C PRO A 22 1.30 -1.65 -6.28
N LEU A 23 2.18 -2.62 -6.47
CA LEU A 23 2.00 -3.99 -6.03
C LEU A 23 1.71 -4.02 -4.54
N THR A 24 0.67 -4.75 -4.16
CA THR A 24 0.12 -4.71 -2.81
C THR A 24 -0.24 -6.12 -2.34
N VAL A 25 0.24 -6.48 -1.16
CA VAL A 25 -0.07 -7.73 -0.46
C VAL A 25 -0.78 -7.41 0.85
N MET A 26 -1.74 -8.25 1.23
CA MET A 26 -2.51 -8.10 2.45
C MET A 26 -1.98 -9.03 3.54
N VAL A 27 -1.91 -8.53 4.78
CA VAL A 27 -1.51 -9.29 5.97
C VAL A 27 -2.61 -9.19 7.00
N ASP A 28 -3.25 -10.31 7.32
CA ASP A 28 -4.22 -10.35 8.40
C ASP A 28 -3.53 -10.50 9.77
N VAL A 29 -4.14 -9.91 10.80
CA VAL A 29 -3.59 -9.94 12.17
C VAL A 29 -3.49 -11.35 12.73
N ARG A 30 -4.35 -12.29 12.33
CA ARG A 30 -4.32 -13.68 12.85
C ARG A 30 -3.10 -14.42 12.34
N THR A 31 -2.84 -14.35 11.03
CA THR A 31 -1.63 -14.90 10.41
C THR A 31 -0.38 -14.29 11.03
N TRP A 32 -0.34 -12.95 11.15
CA TRP A 32 0.76 -12.24 11.81
C TRP A 32 1.03 -12.76 13.23
N ARG A 33 0.00 -12.87 14.07
CA ARG A 33 0.15 -13.32 15.46
C ARG A 33 0.62 -14.76 15.59
N SER A 34 0.26 -15.62 14.64
CA SER A 34 0.64 -17.02 14.67
C SER A 34 2.14 -17.24 14.38
N ASN A 35 2.71 -16.45 13.47
CA ASN A 35 4.11 -16.51 13.09
C ASN A 35 4.55 -15.17 12.44
N PRO A 36 5.02 -14.19 13.24
CA PRO A 36 5.39 -12.87 12.73
C PRO A 36 6.46 -12.92 11.63
N SER A 37 7.56 -13.63 11.88
CA SER A 37 8.67 -13.72 10.93
C SER A 37 8.26 -14.44 9.64
N GLY A 38 7.53 -15.56 9.74
CA GLY A 38 7.02 -16.27 8.57
C GLY A 38 6.00 -15.46 7.76
N ALA A 39 5.17 -14.65 8.42
CA ALA A 39 4.25 -13.75 7.73
C ALA A 39 5.00 -12.64 6.97
N ALA A 40 6.04 -12.05 7.57
CA ALA A 40 6.89 -11.06 6.90
C ALA A 40 7.66 -11.65 5.70
N GLU A 41 8.16 -12.89 5.83
CA GLU A 41 8.80 -13.64 4.75
C GLU A 41 7.83 -13.91 3.61
N ALA A 42 6.65 -14.46 3.90
CA ALA A 42 5.63 -14.75 2.90
C ALA A 42 5.22 -13.51 2.11
N VAL A 43 5.03 -12.37 2.78
CA VAL A 43 4.73 -11.08 2.14
C VAL A 43 5.86 -10.62 1.23
N THR A 44 7.11 -10.77 1.69
CA THR A 44 8.29 -10.39 0.90
C THR A 44 8.41 -11.25 -0.35
N GLU A 45 8.19 -12.55 -0.23
CA GLU A 45 8.18 -13.49 -1.34
C GLU A 45 7.07 -13.18 -2.34
N GLU A 46 5.85 -12.94 -1.85
CA GLU A 46 4.70 -12.61 -2.69
C GLU A 46 4.91 -11.29 -3.45
N LEU A 47 5.39 -10.23 -2.78
CA LEU A 47 5.72 -8.97 -3.44
C LEU A 47 6.82 -9.16 -4.51
N ARG A 48 7.84 -9.98 -4.24
CA ARG A 48 8.88 -10.30 -5.22
C ARG A 48 8.36 -11.10 -6.40
N ALA A 49 7.43 -12.03 -6.18
CA ALA A 49 6.78 -12.79 -7.23
C ALA A 49 5.95 -11.87 -8.12
N LEU A 50 5.15 -10.98 -7.54
CA LEU A 50 4.38 -9.96 -8.27
C LEU A 50 5.30 -9.02 -9.07
N GLN A 51 6.44 -8.60 -8.49
CA GLN A 51 7.43 -7.78 -9.19
C GLN A 51 8.00 -8.51 -10.39
N THR A 52 8.42 -9.77 -10.21
CA THR A 52 8.98 -10.60 -11.27
C THR A 52 7.96 -10.84 -12.38
N ALA A 53 6.71 -11.11 -12.04
CA ALA A 53 5.63 -11.28 -13.00
C ALA A 53 5.38 -10.01 -13.83
N ARG A 54 5.51 -8.82 -13.21
CA ARG A 54 5.28 -7.54 -13.88
C ARG A 54 6.46 -7.09 -14.75
N THR A 55 7.70 -7.29 -14.30
CA THR A 55 8.90 -6.76 -14.99
C THR A 55 9.64 -7.80 -15.81
N GLY A 56 9.39 -9.10 -15.58
CA GLY A 56 10.18 -10.20 -16.14
C GLY A 56 11.59 -10.30 -15.56
N THR A 57 11.91 -9.52 -14.52
CA THR A 57 13.25 -9.44 -13.92
C THR A 57 13.18 -9.75 -12.44
N SER A 58 14.21 -10.44 -11.93
CA SER A 58 14.35 -10.64 -10.50
C SER A 58 14.51 -9.29 -9.80
N PRO A 59 13.73 -9.00 -8.75
CA PRO A 59 13.85 -7.76 -8.01
C PRO A 59 15.23 -7.64 -7.35
N GLY A 60 15.66 -6.40 -7.10
CA GLY A 60 16.92 -6.11 -6.43
C GLY A 60 17.03 -6.73 -5.03
N SER A 61 18.22 -6.66 -4.44
CA SER A 61 18.52 -7.35 -3.16
C SER A 61 17.61 -6.94 -2.01
N GLN A 62 17.16 -5.68 -1.97
CA GLN A 62 16.32 -5.15 -0.90
C GLN A 62 14.98 -4.61 -1.44
N LEU A 63 13.90 -5.20 -0.94
CA LEU A 63 12.55 -4.72 -1.19
C LEU A 63 12.33 -3.42 -0.41
N ARG A 64 11.81 -2.39 -1.08
CA ARG A 64 11.41 -1.12 -0.46
C ARG A 64 9.92 -0.95 -0.60
N GLY A 65 9.27 -0.51 0.47
CA GLY A 65 7.83 -0.39 0.47
C GLY A 65 7.30 0.47 1.60
N VAL A 66 5.98 0.42 1.73
CA VAL A 66 5.22 1.05 2.80
C VAL A 66 4.19 0.07 3.34
N VAL A 67 4.01 0.09 4.66
CA VAL A 67 2.96 -0.64 5.36
C VAL A 67 1.85 0.35 5.72
N LYS A 68 0.59 -0.05 5.54
CA LYS A 68 -0.61 0.78 5.76
C LYS A 68 -1.71 0.00 6.49
N LEU A 69 -2.27 0.54 7.57
CA LEU A 69 -3.43 -0.10 8.21
C LEU A 69 -4.66 -0.04 7.31
N GLY A 70 -5.42 -1.13 7.19
CA GLY A 70 -6.61 -1.27 6.32
C GLY A 70 -7.77 -0.32 6.60
N PHE A 71 -7.71 0.48 7.67
CA PHE A 71 -8.76 1.41 8.09
C PHE A 71 -8.28 2.84 8.38
N SER A 72 -6.99 3.13 8.23
CA SER A 72 -6.43 4.47 8.48
C SER A 72 -6.79 5.47 7.37
N TRP A 73 -6.83 6.75 7.70
CA TRP A 73 -7.16 7.88 6.82
C TRP A 73 -6.06 8.95 6.92
N MET A 74 -6.00 9.87 5.95
CA MET A 74 -5.06 11.02 5.92
C MET A 74 -3.55 10.69 6.02
N GLY A 75 -3.17 9.43 5.84
CA GLY A 75 -1.77 9.01 5.83
C GLY A 75 -1.13 8.88 7.22
N GLU A 76 -1.92 8.85 8.30
CA GLU A 76 -1.40 8.79 9.68
C GLU A 76 -0.67 7.46 9.97
N ASP A 77 -1.20 6.36 9.46
CA ASP A 77 -0.65 5.01 9.67
C ASP A 77 -0.04 4.46 8.39
N VAL A 78 0.90 5.22 7.84
CA VAL A 78 1.80 4.77 6.77
C VAL A 78 3.22 4.74 7.32
N ARG A 79 3.91 3.62 7.18
CA ARG A 79 5.29 3.44 7.65
C ARG A 79 6.15 2.83 6.54
N PRO A 80 7.29 3.42 6.19
CA PRO A 80 8.19 2.87 5.18
C PRO A 80 8.98 1.70 5.75
N PHE A 81 9.50 0.84 4.87
CA PHE A 81 10.44 -0.21 5.25
C PHE A 81 11.44 -0.47 4.11
N THR A 82 12.62 -0.97 4.50
CA THR A 82 13.68 -1.47 3.62
C THR A 82 14.12 -2.85 4.08
N GLY A 83 13.77 -3.87 3.28
CA GLY A 83 14.09 -5.26 3.56
C GLY A 83 13.23 -5.90 4.64
N LEU A 84 13.48 -7.19 4.85
CA LEU A 84 12.66 -8.07 5.70
C LEU A 84 12.64 -7.64 7.17
N GLN A 85 13.80 -7.31 7.74
CA GLN A 85 13.92 -6.95 9.16
C GLN A 85 13.13 -5.69 9.51
N GLU A 86 13.18 -4.66 8.64
CA GLU A 86 12.38 -3.45 8.86
C GLU A 86 10.89 -3.70 8.64
N LEU A 87 10.53 -4.55 7.66
CA LEU A 87 9.14 -4.94 7.43
C LEU A 87 8.54 -5.59 8.68
N GLU A 88 9.24 -6.56 9.26
CA GLU A 88 8.79 -7.25 10.49
C GLU A 88 8.61 -6.26 11.64
N LYS A 89 9.59 -5.37 11.86
CA LYS A 89 9.51 -4.32 12.88
C LYS A 89 8.30 -3.41 12.67
N VAL A 90 8.05 -2.96 11.45
CA VAL A 90 6.93 -2.07 11.13
C VAL A 90 5.59 -2.79 11.29
N LEU A 91 5.48 -4.03 10.81
CA LEU A 91 4.28 -4.84 11.00
C LEU A 91 3.99 -5.05 12.49
N GLN A 92 5.00 -5.33 13.31
CA GLN A 92 4.85 -5.42 14.77
C GLN A 92 4.29 -4.11 15.33
N GLN A 93 4.88 -2.97 14.99
CA GLN A 93 4.43 -1.66 15.48
C GLN A 93 3.00 -1.31 15.08
N MET A 94 2.59 -1.72 13.88
CA MET A 94 1.28 -1.37 13.33
C MET A 94 0.18 -2.32 13.79
N LEU A 95 0.49 -3.61 13.97
CA LEU A 95 -0.49 -4.65 14.30
C LEU A 95 -0.57 -4.96 15.79
N ASP A 96 0.38 -4.49 16.60
CA ASP A 96 0.30 -4.64 18.06
C ASP A 96 -0.96 -3.96 18.62
N GLY A 97 -1.64 -4.64 19.53
CA GLY A 97 -2.91 -4.17 20.11
C GLY A 97 -4.12 -4.11 19.15
N CYS A 98 -3.98 -4.42 17.86
CA CYS A 98 -5.11 -4.45 16.93
C CYS A 98 -6.08 -5.61 17.20
N SER A 99 -7.34 -5.48 16.77
CA SER A 99 -8.29 -6.60 16.78
C SER A 99 -8.02 -7.59 15.64
N ASP A 100 -8.45 -8.84 15.80
CA ASP A 100 -8.19 -9.93 14.83
C ASP A 100 -8.81 -9.71 13.43
N ASP A 101 -9.77 -8.79 13.31
CA ASP A 101 -10.44 -8.43 12.05
C ASP A 101 -9.69 -7.31 11.29
N VAL A 102 -8.55 -6.86 11.80
CA VAL A 102 -7.68 -5.88 11.14
C VAL A 102 -6.82 -6.57 10.09
N VAL A 103 -6.66 -5.87 8.97
CA VAL A 103 -5.75 -6.24 7.90
C VAL A 103 -4.80 -5.07 7.64
N CYS A 104 -3.54 -5.39 7.38
CA CYS A 104 -2.50 -4.46 6.98
C CYS A 104 -2.21 -4.62 5.50
N MET A 105 -1.91 -3.54 4.80
CA MET A 105 -1.46 -3.56 3.42
C MET A 105 0.04 -3.34 3.39
N VAL A 106 0.77 -4.19 2.69
CA VAL A 106 2.19 -3.99 2.39
C VAL A 106 2.29 -3.70 0.90
N GLN A 107 2.75 -2.51 0.56
CA GLN A 107 2.76 -2.00 -0.79
C GLN A 107 4.18 -1.65 -1.21
N GLU A 108 4.55 -1.96 -2.45
CA GLU A 108 5.82 -1.51 -2.99
C GLU A 108 5.91 0.03 -2.99
N ARG A 109 7.13 0.52 -2.93
CA ARG A 109 7.34 1.96 -2.97
C ARG A 109 7.35 2.48 -4.40
N VAL A 110 6.60 3.55 -4.64
CA VAL A 110 6.72 4.34 -5.87
C VAL A 110 7.85 5.36 -5.67
N GLU A 111 8.95 5.15 -6.39
CA GLU A 111 10.09 6.05 -6.37
C GLU A 111 9.89 7.22 -7.35
N VAL A 112 10.53 8.36 -7.07
CA VAL A 112 10.58 9.52 -7.98
C VAL A 112 9.16 9.97 -8.40
N VAL A 113 8.28 10.18 -7.42
CA VAL A 113 6.91 10.66 -7.66
C VAL A 113 6.97 12.07 -8.26
N ALA A 114 6.69 12.19 -9.56
CA ALA A 114 6.66 13.49 -10.24
C ALA A 114 5.41 14.32 -9.90
N CYS A 115 4.28 13.63 -9.67
CA CYS A 115 3.04 14.24 -9.21
C CYS A 115 2.09 13.17 -8.68
N GLU A 116 1.07 13.60 -7.94
CA GLU A 116 -0.06 12.78 -7.55
C GLU A 116 -1.31 13.32 -8.25
N PHE A 117 -2.12 12.43 -8.80
CA PHE A 117 -3.43 12.74 -9.34
C PHE A 117 -4.52 12.13 -8.47
N ARG A 118 -5.65 12.82 -8.36
CA ARG A 118 -6.88 12.29 -7.76
C ARG A 118 -7.99 12.34 -8.79
N LEU A 119 -8.60 11.19 -9.06
CA LEU A 119 -9.81 11.10 -9.84
C LEU A 119 -10.99 11.02 -8.86
N ILE A 120 -11.87 12.01 -8.90
CA ILE A 120 -13.12 12.01 -8.13
C ILE A 120 -14.18 11.48 -9.07
N CYS A 121 -14.77 10.32 -8.75
CA CYS A 121 -15.85 9.72 -9.52
C CYS A 121 -17.14 9.76 -8.69
N CYS A 122 -18.18 10.37 -9.24
CA CYS A 122 -19.48 10.50 -8.61
C CYS A 122 -20.55 9.87 -9.50
N ARG A 123 -21.32 8.92 -8.97
CA ARG A 123 -22.52 8.42 -9.64
C ARG A 123 -23.59 9.51 -9.59
N ASP A 124 -23.91 10.08 -10.74
CA ASP A 124 -24.86 11.19 -10.88
C ASP A 124 -26.26 10.64 -11.16
N LEU A 125 -26.92 10.20 -10.08
CA LEU A 125 -28.27 9.63 -10.14
C LEU A 125 -29.31 10.62 -10.71
N ALA A 126 -29.05 11.93 -10.65
CA ALA A 126 -29.95 12.94 -11.21
C ALA A 126 -29.88 12.99 -12.74
N ARG A 127 -28.74 12.60 -13.33
CA ARG A 127 -28.55 12.52 -14.79
C ARG A 127 -28.87 11.14 -15.38
N GLY A 128 -28.93 10.11 -14.55
CA GLY A 128 -29.36 8.77 -14.91
C GLY A 128 -28.67 7.71 -14.07
N GLU A 129 -29.29 6.54 -13.91
CA GLU A 129 -28.80 5.49 -13.01
C GLU A 129 -27.36 5.06 -13.31
N GLU A 130 -26.96 4.99 -14.57
CA GLU A 130 -25.60 4.58 -14.95
C GLU A 130 -24.66 5.76 -15.25
N THR A 131 -25.09 7.00 -14.97
CA THR A 131 -24.27 8.17 -15.26
C THR A 131 -23.20 8.34 -14.18
N VAL A 132 -21.94 8.43 -14.61
CA VAL A 132 -20.80 8.77 -13.74
C VAL A 132 -20.18 10.06 -14.23
N THR A 133 -20.12 11.05 -13.34
CA THR A 133 -19.31 12.26 -13.56
C THR A 133 -17.95 12.07 -12.91
N TRP A 134 -16.91 12.62 -13.53
CA TRP A 134 -15.57 12.53 -12.98
C TRP A 134 -14.79 13.84 -13.12
N GLU A 135 -13.91 14.08 -12.16
CA GLU A 135 -12.99 15.22 -12.14
C GLU A 135 -11.58 14.73 -11.84
N LEU A 136 -10.61 15.18 -12.64
CA LEU A 136 -9.19 14.90 -12.44
C LEU A 136 -8.50 16.10 -11.80
N VAL A 137 -7.95 15.89 -10.61
CA VAL A 137 -7.26 16.92 -9.83
C VAL A 137 -5.78 16.56 -9.73
N ARG A 138 -4.91 17.48 -10.17
CA ARG A 138 -3.46 17.39 -9.89
C ARG A 138 -3.19 17.90 -8.48
N MET A 139 -2.67 17.05 -7.62
CA MET A 139 -2.34 17.41 -6.25
C MET A 139 -1.03 18.21 -6.21
N ARG A 140 -1.01 19.26 -5.37
CA ARG A 140 0.22 19.95 -5.03
C ARG A 140 1.02 19.06 -4.07
N GLN A 141 2.24 18.73 -4.44
CA GLN A 141 3.16 18.04 -3.55
C GLN A 141 3.43 18.94 -2.35
N LYS A 142 3.16 18.42 -1.15
CA LYS A 142 3.59 19.08 0.07
C LYS A 142 5.05 18.66 0.30
N PRO A 143 5.95 19.60 0.65
CA PRO A 143 7.29 19.21 1.09
C PRO A 143 7.16 18.25 2.27
N ALA A 144 8.06 17.27 2.36
CA ALA A 144 8.13 16.37 3.49
C ALA A 144 8.16 17.20 4.78
N LYS A 145 7.31 16.86 5.77
CA LYS A 145 7.26 17.62 7.02
C LYS A 145 8.65 17.60 7.67
N GLN A 146 9.25 18.78 7.80
CA GLN A 146 10.54 18.99 8.44
C GLN A 146 10.44 18.47 9.89
N GLY A 147 11.22 17.43 10.21
CA GLY A 147 11.16 16.70 11.50
C GLY A 147 10.83 15.21 11.37
N CYS A 148 10.44 14.72 10.19
CA CYS A 148 10.51 13.29 9.90
C CYS A 148 12.00 12.92 9.76
N LEU A 149 12.61 12.37 10.82
CA LEU A 149 13.98 11.82 10.83
C LEU A 149 14.15 10.62 9.89
N ASP A 150 13.11 10.26 9.15
CA ASP A 150 13.07 9.11 8.30
C ASP A 150 13.65 9.46 6.93
N SER A 151 14.98 9.30 6.82
CA SER A 151 15.72 9.44 5.57
C SER A 151 15.25 8.45 4.51
N SER A 152 14.43 7.46 4.87
CA SER A 152 13.82 6.57 3.90
C SER A 152 12.98 7.36 2.90
N PHE A 153 12.28 8.45 3.27
CA PHE A 153 11.48 9.26 2.32
C PHE A 153 12.27 10.35 1.59
N SER A 154 13.49 10.66 2.02
CA SER A 154 14.39 11.55 1.26
C SER A 154 15.02 10.78 0.10
N LEU A 155 15.00 11.40 -1.09
CA LEU A 155 15.69 10.92 -2.29
C LEU A 155 17.21 10.84 -2.08
#